data_AF-A0A376MIG5-F1
#
_entry.id   AF-A0A376MIG5-F1
#
_cell.length_a   1.000
_cell.length_b   1.000
_cell.length_c   1.000
_cell.angle_alpha   90.00
_cell.angle_beta   90.00
_cell.angle_gamma   90.00
#
_symmetry.space_group_name_H-M   'P 1'
#
loop_
_entity.id
_entity.type
_entity.pdbx_description
1 polymer ?
#
loop_
_entity_poly.entity_id
_entity_poly.type
_entity_poly.pdbx_seq_one_letter_code
_entity_poly.pdbx_strand_id
1 'polypeptide(L)'
;MPNVFGIGGSNLQGRAALGANQYSGGADRNKRSFWLSAARSALFNQIVAERLKKADVNQVVDGDALQLAGRGSWFVATTEELAELQRRVNDKELMITAALPGCGEWGTQREALAFEQAAVAAETELQALLVREKVEAARRAMLLYPQQLSWNCGMTSP
;
A
#
# COMPACT_ATOMS: atom_id res chain seq x y z
N MET A 1 -8.61 -3.28 -9.78
CA MET A 1 -9.31 -2.78 -8.57
C MET A 1 -8.29 -2.41 -7.49
N PRO A 2 -8.58 -1.51 -6.54
CA PRO A 2 -7.66 -1.20 -5.45
C PRO A 2 -7.32 -2.45 -4.61
N ASN A 3 -6.04 -2.64 -4.30
CA ASN A 3 -5.52 -3.79 -3.54
C ASN A 3 -5.48 -3.50 -2.04
N VAL A 4 -6.59 -2.97 -1.51
CA VAL A 4 -6.71 -2.52 -0.12
C VAL A 4 -6.85 -3.70 0.85
N PHE A 5 -6.35 -3.52 2.08
CA PHE A 5 -6.54 -4.48 3.17
C PHE A 5 -7.91 -4.30 3.84
N GLY A 6 -8.39 -5.38 4.49
CA GLY A 6 -9.43 -5.29 5.52
C GLY A 6 -10.85 -5.12 5.00
N ILE A 7 -11.24 -5.86 3.96
CA ILE A 7 -12.66 -6.00 3.57
C ILE A 7 -13.44 -6.43 4.84
N GLY A 8 -14.31 -5.54 5.36
CA GLY A 8 -15.03 -5.74 6.63
C GLY A 8 -14.53 -4.98 7.87
N GLY A 9 -13.54 -4.08 7.76
CA GLY A 9 -13.19 -3.11 8.83
C GLY A 9 -12.16 -3.56 9.87
N SER A 10 -11.50 -4.71 9.66
CA SER A 10 -10.52 -5.29 10.61
C SER A 10 -9.26 -4.43 10.82
N ASN A 11 -8.81 -3.69 9.80
CA ASN A 11 -7.69 -2.75 9.93
C ASN A 11 -8.07 -1.47 10.71
N LEU A 12 -9.32 -1.01 10.62
CA LEU A 12 -9.84 0.14 11.37
C LEU A 12 -9.91 -0.18 12.87
N GLN A 13 -10.34 -1.40 13.22
CA GLN A 13 -10.37 -1.87 14.60
C GLN A 13 -8.97 -1.93 15.22
N GLY A 14 -7.98 -2.41 14.44
CA GLY A 14 -6.58 -2.43 14.88
C GLY A 14 -5.98 -1.03 15.03
N ARG A 15 -6.27 -0.09 14.12
CA ARG A 15 -5.89 1.34 14.29
C ARG A 15 -6.49 1.93 15.55
N ALA A 16 -7.79 1.73 15.78
CA ALA A 16 -8.49 2.30 16.93
C ALA A 16 -7.90 1.79 18.26
N ALA A 17 -7.54 0.49 18.32
CA ALA A 17 -6.87 -0.08 19.48
C ALA A 17 -5.48 0.55 19.76
N LEU A 18 -4.74 0.91 18.70
CA LEU A 18 -3.45 1.59 18.84
C LEU A 18 -3.60 3.05 19.28
N GLY A 19 -4.55 3.80 18.70
CA GLY A 19 -4.84 5.19 19.10
C GLY A 19 -5.35 5.31 20.53
N ALA A 20 -6.00 4.26 21.06
CA ALA A 20 -6.42 4.20 22.46
C ALA A 20 -5.30 3.86 23.45
N ASN A 21 -4.02 3.84 23.01
CA ASN A 21 -2.85 3.49 23.81
C ASN A 21 -2.97 2.12 24.52
N GLN A 22 -3.76 1.20 23.96
CA GLN A 22 -3.87 -0.18 24.46
C GLN A 22 -2.63 -1.01 24.09
N TYR A 23 -1.69 -0.40 23.36
CA TYR A 23 -0.34 -0.89 23.13
C TYR A 23 0.49 -0.84 24.43
N SER A 24 0.20 -1.76 25.35
CA SER A 24 1.00 -1.94 26.55
C SER A 24 2.14 -2.93 26.27
N GLY A 25 3.36 -2.62 26.74
CA GLY A 25 4.57 -3.43 26.53
C GLY A 25 4.52 -4.87 27.10
N GLY A 26 3.40 -5.26 27.74
CA GLY A 26 3.11 -6.61 28.22
C GLY A 26 2.01 -7.34 27.41
N ALA A 27 1.53 -6.78 26.31
CA ALA A 27 0.56 -7.45 25.45
C ALA A 27 1.16 -8.70 24.79
N ASP A 28 0.36 -9.77 24.70
CA ASP A 28 0.68 -11.00 23.98
C ASP A 28 1.30 -10.69 22.61
N ARG A 29 2.41 -11.35 22.29
CA ARG A 29 3.16 -11.19 21.03
C ARG A 29 2.24 -11.23 19.81
N ASN A 30 1.21 -12.07 19.85
CA ASN A 30 0.22 -12.17 18.77
C ASN A 30 -0.61 -10.89 18.58
N LYS A 31 -1.04 -10.27 19.69
CA LYS A 31 -1.78 -8.99 19.66
C LYS A 31 -0.89 -7.87 19.15
N ARG A 32 0.38 -7.82 19.59
CA ARG A 32 1.36 -6.86 19.08
C ARG A 32 1.55 -6.99 17.57
N SER A 33 1.82 -8.19 17.04
CA SER A 33 1.97 -8.40 15.61
C SER A 33 0.71 -8.04 14.82
N PHE A 34 -0.47 -8.36 15.35
CA PHE A 34 -1.74 -7.99 14.74
C PHE A 34 -1.92 -6.47 14.63
N TRP A 35 -1.65 -5.73 15.72
CA TRP A 35 -1.78 -4.27 15.72
C TRP A 35 -0.79 -3.59 14.78
N LEU A 36 0.48 -4.02 14.76
CA LEU A 36 1.48 -3.49 13.83
C LEU A 36 1.08 -3.73 12.37
N SER A 37 0.55 -4.92 12.07
CA SER A 37 0.01 -5.24 10.75
C SER A 37 -1.17 -4.33 10.39
N ALA A 38 -2.08 -4.08 11.33
CA ALA A 38 -3.23 -3.20 11.12
C ALA A 38 -2.82 -1.74 10.88
N ALA A 39 -1.87 -1.19 11.67
CA ALA A 39 -1.33 0.16 11.48
C ALA A 39 -0.76 0.33 10.06
N ARG A 40 0.13 -0.57 9.66
CA ARG A 40 0.80 -0.48 8.36
C ARG A 40 -0.18 -0.66 7.20
N SER A 41 -1.13 -1.57 7.34
CA SER A 41 -2.19 -1.81 6.34
C SER A 41 -3.09 -0.59 6.17
N ALA A 42 -3.37 0.12 7.26
CA ALA A 42 -4.16 1.34 7.23
C ALA A 42 -3.44 2.50 6.53
N LEU A 43 -2.16 2.71 6.82
CA LEU A 43 -1.35 3.72 6.14
C LEU A 43 -1.24 3.43 4.64
N PHE A 44 -1.00 2.17 4.27
CA PHE A 44 -1.01 1.74 2.85
C PHE A 44 -2.36 2.07 2.18
N ASN A 45 -3.48 1.71 2.82
CA ASN A 45 -4.81 1.99 2.28
C ASN A 45 -5.04 3.50 2.08
N GLN A 46 -4.54 4.33 3.00
CA GLN A 46 -4.63 5.79 2.90
C GLN A 46 -3.82 6.33 1.74
N ILE A 47 -2.57 5.87 1.55
CA ILE A 47 -1.74 6.25 0.39
C ILE A 47 -2.43 5.86 -0.92
N VAL A 48 -2.96 4.64 -1.00
CA VAL A 48 -3.73 4.17 -2.16
C VAL A 48 -4.95 5.06 -2.39
N ALA A 49 -5.73 5.37 -1.35
CA ALA A 49 -6.91 6.22 -1.45
C ALA A 49 -6.58 7.62 -1.96
N GLU A 50 -5.50 8.24 -1.48
CA GLU A 50 -5.04 9.53 -1.99
C GLU A 50 -4.60 9.44 -3.46
N ARG A 51 -3.85 8.40 -3.84
CA ARG A 51 -3.39 8.23 -5.23
C ARG A 51 -4.56 7.99 -6.20
N LEU A 52 -5.63 7.33 -5.75
CA LEU A 52 -6.86 7.12 -6.52
C LEU A 52 -7.65 8.41 -6.79
N LYS A 53 -7.38 9.52 -6.09
CA LYS A 53 -8.00 10.82 -6.37
C LYS A 53 -7.36 11.55 -7.57
N LYS A 54 -6.19 11.10 -8.05
CA LYS A 54 -5.56 11.67 -9.24
C LYS A 54 -6.40 11.37 -10.48
N ALA A 55 -6.29 12.23 -11.50
CA ALA A 55 -7.03 12.09 -12.75
C ALA A 55 -6.70 10.78 -13.48
N ASP A 56 -5.42 10.38 -13.47
CA ASP A 56 -4.97 9.07 -13.90
C ASP A 56 -4.28 8.34 -12.75
N VAL A 57 -4.92 7.28 -12.29
CA VAL A 57 -4.46 6.46 -11.16
C VAL A 57 -3.26 5.58 -11.52
N ASN A 58 -3.07 5.28 -12.81
CA ASN A 58 -1.97 4.46 -13.33
C ASN A 58 -0.86 5.30 -13.98
N GLN A 59 -0.90 6.62 -13.85
CA GLN A 59 0.19 7.47 -14.30
C GLN A 59 1.43 7.21 -13.44
N VAL A 60 2.50 6.78 -14.10
CA VAL A 60 3.84 6.66 -13.54
C VAL A 60 4.43 8.05 -13.40
N VAL A 61 4.95 8.35 -12.22
CA VAL A 61 5.65 9.61 -11.92
C VAL A 61 7.10 9.35 -11.53
N ASP A 62 7.90 10.40 -11.54
CA ASP A 62 9.31 10.29 -11.22
C ASP A 62 9.52 9.76 -9.79
N GLY A 63 10.35 8.72 -9.67
CA GLY A 63 10.64 8.06 -8.40
C GLY A 63 9.61 7.04 -7.94
N ASP A 64 8.59 6.71 -8.74
CA ASP A 64 7.67 5.60 -8.41
C ASP A 64 8.43 4.28 -8.26
N ALA A 65 8.06 3.48 -7.25
CA ALA A 65 8.54 2.11 -7.12
C ALA A 65 7.62 1.18 -7.93
N LEU A 66 8.14 0.62 -9.02
CA LEU A 66 7.43 -0.26 -9.94
C LEU A 66 7.78 -1.72 -9.67
N GLN A 67 6.78 -2.54 -9.38
CA GLN A 67 6.93 -3.98 -9.11
C GLN A 67 6.65 -4.80 -10.38
N LEU A 68 7.46 -5.84 -10.61
CA LEU A 68 7.22 -6.80 -11.70
C LEU A 68 5.98 -7.65 -11.40
N ALA A 69 5.07 -7.76 -12.37
CA ALA A 69 3.86 -8.55 -12.21
C ALA A 69 4.17 -10.02 -11.86
N GLY A 70 3.49 -10.54 -10.83
CA GLY A 70 3.68 -11.91 -10.34
C GLY A 70 4.99 -12.16 -9.58
N ARG A 71 5.82 -11.14 -9.36
CA ARG A 71 7.08 -11.25 -8.60
C ARG A 71 7.16 -10.19 -7.50
N GLY A 72 8.01 -10.43 -6.50
CA GLY A 72 8.22 -9.49 -5.39
C GLY A 72 9.17 -8.33 -5.71
N SER A 73 10.01 -8.47 -6.73
CA SER A 73 11.03 -7.49 -7.09
C SER A 73 10.44 -6.21 -7.69
N TRP A 74 11.07 -5.08 -7.36
CA TRP A 74 10.68 -3.75 -7.80
C TRP A 74 11.91 -2.87 -8.03
N PHE A 75 11.75 -1.79 -8.78
CA PHE A 75 12.78 -0.79 -9.06
C PHE A 75 12.15 0.60 -9.12
N VAL A 76 12.98 1.65 -9.15
CA VAL A 76 12.54 3.05 -9.11
C VAL A 76 12.49 3.61 -10.53
N ALA A 77 11.38 4.25 -10.89
CA ALA A 77 11.20 4.95 -12.16
C ALA A 77 12.04 6.24 -12.20
N THR A 78 12.61 6.55 -13.37
CA THR A 78 13.25 7.85 -13.63
C THR A 78 12.57 8.57 -14.78
N THR A 79 12.72 9.91 -14.81
CA THR A 79 12.15 10.79 -15.84
C THR A 79 12.48 10.33 -17.27
N GLU A 80 13.68 9.82 -17.50
CA GLU A 80 14.16 9.39 -18.83
C GLU A 80 13.39 8.16 -19.36
N GLU A 81 12.86 7.33 -18.46
CA GLU A 81 12.24 6.05 -18.80
C GLU A 81 10.71 6.09 -18.74
N LEU A 82 10.10 7.20 -18.30
CA LEU A 82 8.67 7.29 -17.99
C LEU A 82 7.76 6.81 -19.12
N ALA A 83 8.06 7.15 -20.38
CA ALA A 83 7.22 6.74 -21.51
C ALA A 83 7.16 5.21 -21.68
N GLU A 84 8.30 4.54 -21.56
CA GLU A 84 8.38 3.08 -21.66
C GLU A 84 7.81 2.41 -20.42
N LEU A 85 8.08 2.94 -19.23
CA LEU A 85 7.52 2.43 -17.98
C LEU A 85 5.99 2.56 -17.95
N GLN A 86 5.45 3.66 -18.45
CA GLN A 86 4.01 3.85 -18.59
C GLN A 86 3.39 2.82 -19.52
N ARG A 87 4.02 2.53 -20.66
CA ARG A 87 3.56 1.46 -21.58
C ARG A 87 3.48 0.12 -20.85
N ARG A 88 4.54 -0.25 -20.12
CA ARG A 88 4.59 -1.52 -19.36
C ARG A 88 3.61 -1.58 -18.19
N VAL A 89 3.27 -0.45 -17.57
CA VAL A 89 2.18 -0.38 -16.57
C VAL A 89 0.81 -0.55 -17.22
N ASN A 90 0.59 0.06 -18.38
CA ASN A 90 -0.65 -0.10 -19.15
C ASN A 90 -0.84 -1.54 -19.61
N ASP A 91 0.25 -2.19 -20.03
CA ASP A 91 0.31 -3.60 -20.42
C ASP A 91 0.27 -4.56 -19.22
N LYS A 92 0.26 -4.03 -17.98
CA LYS A 92 0.22 -4.78 -16.71
C LYS A 92 1.43 -5.67 -16.47
N GLU A 93 2.55 -5.39 -17.13
CA GLU A 93 3.85 -6.01 -16.85
C GLU A 93 4.47 -5.44 -15.56
N LEU A 94 4.19 -4.17 -15.30
CA LEU A 94 4.62 -3.44 -14.12
C LEU A 94 3.41 -2.97 -13.32
N MET A 95 3.60 -2.89 -12.01
CA MET A 95 2.60 -2.48 -11.04
C MET A 95 3.13 -1.28 -10.26
N ILE A 96 2.41 -0.17 -10.30
CA ILE A 96 2.66 0.93 -9.35
C ILE A 96 2.39 0.41 -7.94
N THR A 97 3.35 0.63 -7.05
CA THR A 97 3.25 0.22 -5.64
C THR A 97 2.98 1.42 -4.74
N ALA A 98 2.42 1.15 -3.57
CA ALA A 98 2.39 2.09 -2.46
C ALA A 98 3.21 1.54 -1.27
N ALA A 99 3.71 2.45 -0.43
CA ALA A 99 4.43 2.07 0.77
C ALA A 99 3.56 1.29 1.75
N LEU A 100 4.18 0.29 2.36
CA LEU A 100 3.86 -0.20 3.70
C LEU A 100 4.87 0.48 4.64
N PRO A 101 4.52 1.60 5.30
CA PRO A 101 5.47 2.38 6.08
C PRO A 101 6.15 1.59 7.19
N GLY A 102 7.36 2.00 7.53
CA GLY A 102 8.23 1.30 8.48
C GLY A 102 9.51 2.07 8.74
N CYS A 103 10.48 1.43 9.39
CA CYS A 103 11.85 1.92 9.45
C CYS A 103 12.56 1.76 8.10
N GLY A 104 13.64 2.53 7.93
CA GLY A 104 14.41 2.58 6.69
C GLY A 104 13.72 3.36 5.58
N GLU A 105 14.29 3.27 4.38
CA GLU A 105 13.80 3.92 3.18
C GLU A 105 12.52 3.26 2.65
N TRP A 106 11.53 4.05 2.24
CA TRP A 106 10.26 3.53 1.74
C TRP A 106 10.33 2.99 0.30
N GLY A 107 11.48 3.15 -0.35
CA GLY A 107 11.78 2.66 -1.69
C GLY A 107 11.46 3.64 -2.82
N THR A 108 10.35 4.38 -2.73
CA THR A 108 10.08 5.51 -3.63
C THR A 108 11.06 6.64 -3.44
N GLN A 109 11.22 7.47 -4.46
CA GLN A 109 12.10 8.63 -4.44
C GLN A 109 11.37 9.87 -4.96
N ARG A 110 11.98 11.04 -4.81
CA ARG A 110 11.61 12.29 -5.50
C ARG A 110 10.10 12.59 -5.42
N GLU A 111 9.42 12.77 -6.55
CA GLU A 111 8.00 13.15 -6.58
C GLU A 111 7.12 12.10 -5.91
N ALA A 112 7.34 10.82 -6.21
CA ALA A 112 6.56 9.74 -5.61
C ALA A 112 6.74 9.66 -4.09
N LEU A 113 7.98 9.84 -3.58
CA LEU A 113 8.23 9.83 -2.14
C LEU A 113 7.54 11.00 -1.44
N ALA A 114 7.66 12.21 -2.00
CA ALA A 114 7.01 13.40 -1.46
C ALA A 114 5.49 13.22 -1.40
N PHE A 115 4.91 12.61 -2.44
CA PHE A 115 3.50 12.26 -2.47
C PHE A 115 3.11 11.27 -1.36
N GLU A 116 3.85 10.16 -1.21
CA GLU A 116 3.54 9.15 -0.19
C GLU A 116 3.63 9.72 1.23
N GLN A 117 4.66 10.52 1.51
CA GLN A 117 4.83 11.18 2.80
C GLN A 117 3.70 12.18 3.07
N ALA A 118 3.30 12.98 2.08
CA ALA A 118 2.20 13.92 2.20
C ALA A 118 0.86 13.21 2.49
N ALA A 119 0.61 12.07 1.83
CA ALA A 119 -0.64 11.32 1.98
C ALA A 119 -0.89 10.82 3.42
N VAL A 120 0.17 10.59 4.20
CA VAL A 120 0.08 10.14 5.60
C VAL A 120 0.71 11.10 6.59
N ALA A 121 0.94 12.36 6.21
CA ALA A 121 1.64 13.35 7.04
C ALA A 121 0.98 13.57 8.41
N ALA A 122 -0.34 13.43 8.51
CA ALA A 122 -1.09 13.55 9.76
C ALA A 122 -0.93 12.34 10.70
N GLU A 123 -0.48 11.19 10.20
CA GLU A 123 -0.44 9.92 10.94
C GLU A 123 0.91 9.71 11.63
N THR A 124 1.41 10.73 12.33
CA THR A 124 2.75 10.75 12.93
C THR A 124 2.92 9.67 14.01
N GLU A 125 1.90 9.43 14.83
CA GLU A 125 1.94 8.44 15.91
C GLU A 125 2.08 7.01 15.38
N LEU A 126 1.34 6.67 14.32
CA LEU A 126 1.42 5.34 13.69
C LEU A 126 2.76 5.13 13.02
N GLN A 127 3.29 6.15 12.34
CA GLN A 127 4.62 6.09 11.74
C GLN A 127 5.71 5.91 12.80
N ALA A 128 5.67 6.70 13.88
CA ALA A 128 6.62 6.61 14.99
C ALA A 128 6.57 5.23 15.69
N LEU A 129 5.37 4.66 15.85
CA LEU A 129 5.19 3.30 16.36
C LEU A 129 5.92 2.28 15.49
N LEU A 130 5.71 2.29 14.17
CA LEU A 130 6.32 1.32 13.26
C LEU A 130 7.85 1.41 13.28
N VAL A 131 8.42 2.62 13.37
CA VAL A 131 9.86 2.85 13.48
C VAL A 131 10.41 2.34 14.82
N ARG A 132 9.76 2.68 15.94
CA ARG A 132 10.15 2.23 17.28
C ARG A 132 10.19 0.70 17.37
N GLU A 133 9.24 0.06 16.69
CA GLU A 133 9.04 -1.37 16.67
C GLU A 133 9.90 -2.09 15.61
N LYS A 134 10.75 -1.34 14.90
CA LYS A 134 11.68 -1.84 13.87
C LYS A 134 10.97 -2.67 12.80
N VAL A 135 9.77 -2.24 12.42
CA VAL A 135 9.02 -2.85 11.32
C VAL A 135 9.59 -2.28 10.04
N GLU A 136 10.30 -3.09 9.26
CA GLU A 136 10.88 -2.63 7.98
C GLU A 136 9.81 -2.15 7.00
N ALA A 137 10.11 -1.04 6.33
CA ALA A 137 9.30 -0.55 5.23
C ALA A 137 9.28 -1.57 4.08
N ALA A 138 8.16 -1.64 3.37
CA ALA A 138 8.01 -2.55 2.24
C ALA A 138 7.16 -1.94 1.13
N ARG A 139 7.12 -2.60 -0.04
CA ARG A 139 6.30 -2.21 -1.17
C ARG A 139 5.16 -3.20 -1.40
N ARG A 140 4.01 -2.68 -1.81
CA ARG A 140 2.87 -3.49 -2.25
C ARG A 140 2.20 -2.85 -3.46
N ALA A 141 1.88 -3.65 -4.48
CA ALA A 141 1.10 -3.19 -5.63
C ALA A 141 -0.21 -2.52 -5.20
N MET A 142 -0.47 -1.32 -5.72
CA MET A 142 -1.68 -0.55 -5.39
C MET A 142 -2.94 -1.15 -5.98
N LEU A 143 -2.82 -1.73 -7.17
CA LEU A 143 -3.93 -2.35 -7.88
C LEU A 143 -3.77 -3.87 -7.88
N LEU A 144 -4.91 -4.54 -7.85
CA LEU A 144 -5.04 -5.99 -8.02
C LEU A 144 -5.77 -6.24 -9.34
N TYR A 145 -5.21 -7.13 -10.15
CA TYR A 145 -5.81 -7.64 -11.38
C TYR A 145 -6.13 -9.13 -11.19
N PRO A 146 -7.42 -9.50 -10.98
CA PRO A 146 -7.83 -10.90 -10.87
C PRO A 146 -7.41 -11.68 -12.11
N GLN A 147 -6.78 -12.84 -11.90
CA GLN A 147 -6.49 -13.77 -12.97
C GLN A 147 -7.71 -14.68 -13.16
N GLN A 148 -8.12 -14.90 -14.42
CA GLN A 148 -9.20 -15.85 -14.78
C GLN A 148 -10.55 -15.58 -14.06
N LEU A 149 -10.95 -14.31 -13.98
CA LEU A 149 -12.27 -13.96 -13.42
C LEU A 149 -13.38 -14.55 -14.28
N SER A 150 -14.14 -15.49 -13.71
CA SER A 150 -15.35 -16.05 -14.30
C SER A 150 -16.51 -15.85 -13.31
N TRP A 151 -17.70 -15.55 -13.84
CA TRP A 151 -18.92 -15.44 -13.06
C TRP A 151 -20.06 -16.13 -13.83
N ASN A 152 -20.94 -16.79 -13.10
CA ASN A 152 -22.17 -17.35 -13.66
C ASN A 152 -23.36 -16.76 -12.91
N CYS A 153 -24.18 -15.99 -13.62
CA CYS A 153 -25.48 -15.58 -13.12
C CYS A 153 -26.46 -16.67 -13.51
N GLY A 154 -26.64 -17.68 -12.65
CA GLY A 154 -27.65 -18.70 -12.87
C GLY A 154 -29.02 -18.05 -13.00
N MET A 155 -29.56 -18.00 -14.21
CA MET A 155 -30.98 -17.76 -14.42
C MET A 155 -31.69 -19.04 -13.99
N THR A 156 -32.31 -19.02 -12.80
CA THR A 156 -33.38 -19.95 -12.48
C THR A 156 -34.50 -19.69 -13.50
N SER A 157 -34.57 -20.55 -14.52
CA SER A 157 -35.76 -20.68 -15.37
C SER A 157 -36.91 -21.25 -14.52
N PRO A 158 -38.17 -20.91 -14.87
CA PRO A 158 -39.29 -20.74 -13.93
C PRO A 158 -39.79 -22.02 -13.27
#